data_AF-A0A372E0K9-F1
#
_entry.id   AF-A0A372E0K9-F1
#
_cell.length_a   1.000
_cell.length_b   1.000
_cell.length_c   1.000
_cell.angle_alpha   90.00
_cell.angle_beta   90.00
_cell.angle_gamma   90.00
#
_symmetry.space_group_name_H-M   'P 1'
#
loop_
_entity.id
_entity.type
_entity.pdbx_description
1 polymer ?
#
loop_
_entity_poly.entity_id
_entity_poly.type
_entity_poly.pdbx_seq_one_letter_code
_entity_poly.pdbx_strand_id
1 'polypeptide(L)'
;MIGRVRSHLIRFSRNQIGTTSYLNLIQEAELGLNLEITHEKARLNEILTEISEHEFQAGRPVLSCLVKVKGSKGQGDNFFKMCERLGLGEWRTLKQDENFLKDLRQQCREFWQDDANFEKFAKAKS
;
A
#
# COMPACT_ATOMS: atom_id res chain seq x y z
N MET A 1 14.30 -1.61 5.70
CA MET A 1 12.96 -2.14 6.01
C MET A 1 11.94 -1.66 4.99
N ILE A 2 11.76 -0.34 4.83
CA ILE A 2 10.87 0.29 3.85
C ILE A 2 11.12 -0.19 2.40
N GLY A 3 12.38 -0.22 1.97
CA GLY A 3 12.73 -0.69 0.61
C GLY A 3 12.26 -2.12 0.32
N ARG A 4 12.35 -3.03 1.30
CA ARG A 4 11.87 -4.43 1.16
C ARG A 4 10.35 -4.49 1.00
N VAL A 5 9.62 -3.75 1.84
CA VAL A 5 8.14 -3.65 1.76
C VAL A 5 7.72 -3.04 0.42
N ARG A 6 8.36 -1.94 0.01
CA ARG A 6 8.09 -1.29 -1.28
C ARG A 6 8.32 -2.24 -2.44
N SER A 7 9.50 -2.86 -2.53
CA SER A 7 9.83 -3.81 -3.60
C SER A 7 8.88 -5.01 -3.62
N HIS A 8 8.50 -5.51 -2.45
CA HIS A 8 7.51 -6.58 -2.33
C HIS A 8 6.15 -6.14 -2.88
N LEU A 9 5.63 -4.99 -2.46
CA LEU A 9 4.33 -4.48 -2.92
C LEU A 9 4.30 -4.15 -4.42
N ILE A 10 5.40 -3.66 -4.99
CA ILE A 10 5.54 -3.43 -6.43
C ILE A 10 5.52 -4.75 -7.21
N ARG A 11 6.20 -5.79 -6.70
CA ARG A 11 6.14 -7.12 -7.33
C ARG A 11 4.75 -7.74 -7.17
N PHE A 12 4.09 -7.52 -6.04
CA PHE A 12 2.74 -7.99 -5.78
C PHE A 12 1.72 -7.32 -6.71
N SER A 13 1.78 -5.99 -6.87
CA SER A 13 0.88 -5.24 -7.75
C SER A 13 0.98 -5.71 -9.21
N ARG A 14 2.19 -6.05 -9.65
CA ARG A 14 2.46 -6.56 -10.99
C ARG A 14 1.99 -8.00 -11.22
N ASN A 15 2.33 -8.90 -10.31
CA ASN A 15 2.26 -10.35 -10.56
C ASN A 15 1.07 -11.07 -9.90
N GLN A 16 0.48 -10.50 -8.86
CA GLN A 16 -0.51 -11.21 -8.02
C GLN A 16 -1.86 -10.54 -8.06
N ILE A 17 -2.96 -11.29 -8.12
CA ILE A 17 -4.33 -10.74 -8.12
C ILE A 17 -4.82 -10.56 -6.67
N GLY A 18 -5.67 -9.56 -6.44
CA GLY A 18 -6.30 -9.32 -5.14
C GLY A 18 -5.50 -8.42 -4.20
N THR A 19 -5.40 -8.79 -2.94
CA THR A 19 -4.82 -7.98 -1.86
C THR A 19 -4.05 -8.85 -0.88
N THR A 20 -2.97 -8.34 -0.30
CA THR A 20 -2.19 -9.03 0.74
C THR A 20 -2.64 -8.62 2.14
N SER A 21 -2.38 -9.44 3.15
CA SER A 21 -2.65 -9.12 4.56
C SER A 21 -1.40 -8.56 5.24
N TYR A 22 -1.55 -7.93 6.41
CA TYR A 22 -0.40 -7.52 7.22
C TYR A 22 0.52 -8.69 7.57
N LEU A 23 -0.07 -9.85 7.86
CA LEU A 23 0.67 -11.06 8.23
C LEU A 23 1.52 -11.55 7.05
N ASN A 24 0.91 -11.68 5.88
CA ASN A 24 1.60 -12.10 4.67
C ASN A 24 2.71 -11.11 4.31
N LEU A 25 2.41 -9.80 4.39
CA LEU A 25 3.40 -8.75 4.09
C LEU A 25 4.62 -8.81 5.01
N ILE A 26 4.43 -9.04 6.31
CA ILE A 26 5.55 -9.19 7.26
C ILE A 26 6.38 -10.42 6.94
N GLN A 27 5.74 -11.54 6.61
CA GLN A 27 6.40 -12.80 6.29
C GLN A 27 7.19 -12.67 4.98
N GLU A 28 6.56 -12.20 3.91
CA GLU A 28 7.16 -12.12 2.57
C GLU A 28 8.20 -11.00 2.44
N ALA A 29 8.12 -9.94 3.26
CA ALA A 29 9.15 -8.89 3.32
C ALA A 29 10.17 -9.09 4.46
N GLU A 30 10.08 -10.22 5.19
CA GLU A 30 10.99 -10.63 6.28
C GLU A 30 11.20 -9.53 7.33
N LEU A 31 10.10 -8.91 7.80
CA LEU A 31 10.18 -7.74 8.68
C LEU A 31 10.45 -8.09 10.15
N GLY A 32 10.18 -9.34 10.55
CA GLY A 32 10.36 -9.80 11.94
C GLY A 32 9.41 -9.14 12.94
N LEU A 33 8.32 -8.52 12.48
CA LEU A 33 7.33 -7.85 13.33
C LEU A 33 6.29 -8.84 13.86
N ASN A 34 5.95 -8.71 15.14
CA ASN A 34 4.88 -9.39 15.84
C ASN A 34 3.62 -8.51 15.88
N LEU A 35 2.59 -8.90 15.12
CA LEU A 35 1.33 -8.17 15.01
C LEU A 35 0.47 -8.15 16.29
N GLU A 36 0.79 -9.00 17.27
CA GLU A 36 0.16 -8.98 18.59
C GLU A 36 0.64 -7.78 19.44
N ILE A 37 1.80 -7.21 19.09
CA ILE A 37 2.37 -6.04 19.77
C ILE A 37 1.84 -4.77 19.09
N THR A 38 1.11 -3.95 19.85
CA THR A 38 0.46 -2.73 19.31
C THR A 38 1.46 -1.75 18.69
N HIS A 39 2.63 -1.57 19.30
CA HIS A 39 3.68 -0.69 18.78
C HIS A 39 4.24 -1.19 17.44
N GLU A 40 4.45 -2.49 17.27
CA GLU A 40 4.97 -3.06 16.02
C GLU A 40 3.93 -3.04 14.89
N LYS A 41 2.66 -3.23 15.24
CA LYS A 41 1.55 -2.99 14.30
C LYS A 41 1.46 -1.52 13.86
N ALA A 42 1.69 -0.58 14.78
CA ALA A 42 1.77 0.85 14.43
C ALA A 42 2.97 1.11 13.50
N ARG A 43 4.12 0.47 13.77
CA ARG A 43 5.31 0.58 12.92
C ARG A 43 5.07 0.13 11.49
N LEU A 44 4.32 -0.96 11.28
CA LEU A 44 3.93 -1.38 9.93
C LEU A 44 3.03 -0.36 9.24
N ASN A 45 2.08 0.25 9.96
CA ASN A 45 1.23 1.32 9.42
C ASN A 45 2.06 2.54 8.98
N GLU A 46 3.03 2.95 9.80
CA GLU A 46 3.95 4.06 9.47
C GLU A 46 4.71 3.76 8.18
N ILE A 47 5.29 2.56 8.07
CA ILE A 47 6.03 2.14 6.87
C ILE A 47 5.12 2.17 5.62
N LEU A 48 3.90 1.66 5.72
CA LEU A 48 2.94 1.68 4.62
C LEU A 48 2.53 3.10 4.22
N THR A 49 2.40 3.99 5.21
CA THR A 49 2.07 5.40 5.00
C THR A 49 3.22 6.09 4.27
N GLU A 50 4.44 5.97 4.79
CA GLU A 50 5.64 6.59 4.21
C GLU A 50 5.89 6.14 2.76
N ILE A 51 5.71 4.84 2.48
CA ILE A 51 5.80 4.32 1.11
C ILE A 51 4.75 4.98 0.22
N SER A 52 3.50 4.98 0.64
CA SER A 52 2.40 5.53 -0.17
C SER A 52 2.55 7.03 -0.41
N GLU A 53 2.99 7.79 0.59
CA GLU A 53 3.27 9.22 0.44
C GLU A 53 4.40 9.47 -0.55
N HIS A 54 5.49 8.73 -0.43
CA HIS A 54 6.62 8.84 -1.35
C HIS A 54 6.24 8.46 -2.79
N GLU A 55 5.43 7.41 -2.98
CA GLU A 55 4.94 7.06 -4.32
C GLU A 55 4.04 8.18 -4.87
N PHE A 56 3.09 8.67 -4.08
CA PHE A 56 2.15 9.69 -4.51
C PHE A 56 2.84 11.01 -4.87
N GLN A 57 3.75 11.50 -4.02
CA GLN A 57 4.53 12.71 -4.26
C GLN A 57 5.37 12.63 -5.55
N ALA A 58 5.77 11.41 -5.93
CA ALA A 58 6.53 11.17 -7.14
C ALA A 58 5.64 10.82 -8.36
N GLY A 59 4.33 11.07 -8.27
CA GLY A 59 3.37 10.86 -9.35
C GLY A 59 3.01 9.39 -9.61
N ARG A 60 3.23 8.51 -8.63
CA ARG A 60 2.97 7.07 -8.73
C ARG A 60 1.80 6.65 -7.82
N PRO A 61 1.09 5.56 -8.14
CA PRO A 61 -0.04 5.14 -7.34
C PRO A 61 0.38 4.62 -5.96
N VAL A 62 -0.48 4.83 -4.96
CA VAL A 62 -0.25 4.40 -3.58
C VAL A 62 -0.28 2.87 -3.45
N LEU A 63 0.81 2.28 -2.95
CA LEU A 63 0.96 0.83 -2.85
C LEU A 63 0.14 0.22 -1.70
N SER A 64 -0.10 0.98 -0.63
CA SER A 64 -0.83 0.47 0.54
C SER A 64 -2.30 0.16 0.25
N CYS A 65 -2.85 0.57 -0.90
CA CYS A 65 -4.22 0.23 -1.33
C CYS A 65 -4.44 -1.29 -1.53
N LEU A 66 -3.35 -2.04 -1.73
CA LEU A 66 -3.31 -3.49 -1.91
C LEU A 66 -3.19 -4.27 -0.59
N VAL A 67 -3.00 -3.60 0.55
CA VAL A 67 -2.77 -4.24 1.84
C VAL A 67 -4.02 -4.14 2.70
N LYS A 68 -4.60 -5.27 3.12
CA LYS A 68 -5.80 -5.30 3.99
C LYS A 68 -5.46 -5.63 5.44
N VAL A 69 -6.27 -5.07 6.35
CA VAL A 69 -6.25 -5.42 7.78
C VAL A 69 -7.22 -6.58 8.01
N LYS A 70 -6.75 -7.66 8.65
CA LYS A 70 -7.57 -8.82 9.01
C LYS A 70 -8.75 -8.38 9.89
N GLY A 71 -9.96 -8.83 9.57
CA GLY A 71 -11.18 -8.52 10.33
C GLY A 71 -11.89 -7.22 9.95
N SER A 72 -11.32 -6.39 9.06
CA SER A 72 -12.03 -5.28 8.44
C SER A 72 -12.68 -5.73 7.13
N LYS A 73 -13.88 -5.24 6.83
CA LYS A 73 -14.52 -5.40 5.50
C LYS A 73 -13.70 -4.72 4.39
N GLY A 74 -12.68 -3.93 4.71
CA GLY A 74 -11.83 -3.25 3.75
C GLY A 74 -10.53 -2.70 4.35
N GLN A 75 -10.17 -1.48 3.95
CA GLN A 75 -9.05 -0.75 4.52
C GLN A 75 -9.40 -0.19 5.91
N GLY A 76 -8.38 0.03 6.75
CA GLY A 76 -8.57 0.69 8.04
C GLY A 76 -8.68 2.21 7.90
N ASP A 77 -9.20 2.90 8.92
CA ASP A 77 -9.40 4.36 8.90
C ASP A 77 -8.11 5.14 8.61
N ASN A 78 -6.96 4.65 9.09
CA ASN A 78 -5.66 5.27 8.85
C ASN A 78 -5.32 5.38 7.36
N PHE A 79 -5.75 4.42 6.54
CA PHE A 79 -5.56 4.46 5.09
C PHE A 79 -6.34 5.62 4.46
N PHE A 80 -7.62 5.77 4.80
CA PHE A 80 -8.45 6.84 4.25
C PHE A 80 -8.00 8.22 4.75
N LYS A 81 -7.57 8.33 6.01
CA LYS A 81 -6.96 9.56 6.55
C LYS A 81 -5.65 9.92 5.85
N MET A 82 -4.85 8.93 5.47
CA MET A 82 -3.69 9.16 4.62
C MET A 82 -4.12 9.67 3.24
N CYS A 83 -5.12 9.07 2.60
CA CYS A 83 -5.63 9.56 1.31
C CYS A 83 -6.12 11.01 1.39
N GLU A 84 -6.79 11.39 2.49
CA GLU A 84 -7.20 12.77 2.74
C GLU A 84 -6.01 13.74 2.85
N ARG A 85 -4.97 13.36 3.61
CA ARG A 85 -3.72 14.13 3.70
C ARG A 85 -3.02 14.30 2.35
N LEU A 86 -3.16 13.31 1.47
CA LEU A 86 -2.65 13.35 0.09
C LEU A 86 -3.52 14.19 -0.86
N GLY A 87 -4.67 14.71 -0.40
CA GLY A 87 -5.57 15.52 -1.22
C GLY A 87 -6.49 14.70 -2.13
N LEU A 88 -6.67 13.40 -1.86
CA LEU A 88 -7.55 12.52 -2.67
C LEU A 88 -9.04 12.68 -2.35
N GLY A 89 -9.39 13.32 -1.24
CA GLY A 89 -10.78 13.54 -0.79
C GLY A 89 -10.97 13.38 0.72
N GLU A 90 -12.13 13.74 1.25
CA GLU A 90 -12.45 13.60 2.69
C GLU A 90 -12.55 12.13 3.08
N TRP A 91 -11.91 11.74 4.19
CA TRP A 91 -11.68 10.33 4.50
C TRP A 91 -12.96 9.51 4.76
N ARG A 92 -14.03 10.11 5.30
CA ARG A 92 -15.31 9.41 5.54
C ARG A 92 -16.07 9.22 4.24
N THR A 93 -16.02 10.20 3.34
CA THR A 93 -16.57 10.10 1.98
C THR A 93 -15.83 9.01 1.20
N LEU A 94 -14.50 9.04 1.19
CA LEU A 94 -13.68 8.01 0.52
C LEU A 94 -13.93 6.61 1.07
N LYS A 95 -14.22 6.49 2.37
CA LYS A 95 -14.53 5.21 3.01
C LYS A 95 -15.90 4.64 2.61
N GLN A 96 -16.86 5.51 2.27
CA GLN A 96 -18.19 5.13 1.79
C GLN A 96 -18.23 4.89 0.29
N ASP A 97 -17.26 5.44 -0.45
CA ASP A 97 -17.12 5.23 -1.88
C ASP A 97 -16.53 3.84 -2.20
N GLU A 98 -17.40 2.92 -2.63
CA GLU A 98 -16.98 1.58 -3.03
C GLU A 98 -16.10 1.57 -4.30
N ASN A 99 -16.20 2.60 -5.15
CA ASN A 99 -15.45 2.70 -6.39
C ASN A 99 -14.05 3.25 -6.13
N PHE A 100 -13.91 4.22 -5.23
CA PHE A 100 -12.60 4.81 -4.90
C PHE A 100 -11.51 3.77 -4.65
N LEU A 101 -11.78 2.78 -3.80
CA LEU A 101 -10.80 1.75 -3.47
C LEU A 101 -10.59 0.73 -4.61
N LYS A 102 -11.61 0.50 -5.45
CA LYS A 102 -11.49 -0.36 -6.64
C LYS A 102 -10.61 0.34 -7.68
N ASP A 103 -10.90 1.60 -7.97
CA ASP A 103 -10.20 2.43 -8.95
C ASP A 103 -8.74 2.64 -8.56
N LEU A 104 -8.47 2.93 -7.28
CA LEU A 104 -7.11 3.12 -6.78
C LEU A 104 -6.26 1.85 -6.90
N ARG A 105 -6.86 0.67 -6.69
CA ARG A 105 -6.18 -0.61 -6.90
C ARG A 105 -5.97 -0.90 -8.37
N GLN A 106 -6.95 -0.57 -9.21
CA GLN A 106 -6.84 -0.76 -10.65
C GLN A 106 -5.71 0.10 -11.22
N GLN A 107 -5.70 1.40 -10.93
CA GLN A 107 -4.62 2.33 -11.30
C GLN A 107 -3.25 1.87 -10.78
N CYS A 108 -3.20 1.39 -9.54
CA CYS A 108 -1.97 0.82 -8.98
C CYS A 108 -1.46 -0.36 -9.82
N ARG A 109 -2.35 -1.24 -10.25
CA ARG A 109 -1.97 -2.41 -11.04
C ARG A 109 -1.55 -2.03 -12.44
N GLU A 110 -2.35 -1.21 -13.12
CA GLU A 110 -2.04 -0.72 -14.46
C GLU A 110 -0.66 -0.07 -14.53
N PHE A 111 -0.35 0.78 -13.54
CA PHE A 111 0.96 1.44 -13.48
C PHE A 111 2.13 0.46 -13.34
N TRP A 112 2.02 -0.56 -12.47
CA TRP A 112 3.12 -1.50 -12.19
C TRP A 112 3.18 -2.70 -13.13
N GLN A 113 2.09 -2.97 -13.84
CA GLN A 113 2.03 -3.95 -14.94
C GLN A 113 2.62 -3.39 -16.23
N ASP A 114 2.64 -2.07 -16.40
CA ASP A 114 3.40 -1.44 -17.48
C ASP A 114 4.91 -1.68 -17.30
N ASP A 115 5.53 -2.26 -18.33
CA ASP A 115 6.93 -2.67 -18.29
C ASP A 115 7.88 -1.47 -18.18
N ALA A 116 7.58 -0.37 -18.87
CA ALA A 116 8.41 0.83 -18.85
C ALA A 116 8.42 1.48 -17.46
N ASN A 117 7.25 1.60 -16.83
CA ASN A 117 7.10 2.08 -15.46
C ASN A 117 7.82 1.16 -14.47
N PHE A 118 7.64 -0.15 -14.60
CA PHE A 118 8.29 -1.11 -13.72
C PHE A 118 9.82 -1.02 -13.83
N GLU A 119 10.38 -1.05 -15.04
CA GLU A 119 11.82 -0.95 -15.25
C GLU A 119 12.41 0.37 -14.72
N LYS A 120 11.68 1.47 -14.92
CA LYS A 120 12.10 2.82 -14.51
C LYS A 120 12.03 3.04 -13.00
N PHE A 121 10.99 2.53 -12.34
CA PHE A 121 10.67 2.92 -10.94
C PHE A 121 10.79 1.80 -9.90
N ALA A 122 10.83 0.52 -10.32
CA ALA A 122 10.99 -0.60 -9.37
C ALA A 122 12.44 -0.74 -8.89
N LYS A 123 13.42 -0.36 -9.73
CA LYS A 123 14.85 -0.36 -9.39
C LYS A 123 15.26 0.99 -8.78
N ALA A 124 14.74 1.31 -7.60
CA ALA A 124 15.35 2.37 -6.81
C ALA A 124 16.73 1.86 -6.32
N LYS A 125 17.82 2.49 -6.76
CA LYS A 125 19.16 2.26 -6.23
C LYS A 125 19.10 2.44 -4.70
N SER A 126 19.63 1.45 -3.98
CA SER A 126 19.87 1.52 -2.54
C SER A 126 20.81 2.66 -2.18
#